data_AF-M5C599-F1
#
_entry.id   AF-M5C599-F1
#
_cell.length_a   1.000
_cell.length_b   1.000
_cell.length_c   1.000
_cell.angle_alpha   90.00
_cell.angle_beta   90.00
_cell.angle_gamma   90.00
#
_symmetry.space_group_name_H-M   'P 1'
#
loop_
_entity.id
_entity.type
_entity.pdbx_description
1 polymer ?
#
loop_
_entity_poly.entity_id
_entity_poly.type
_entity_poly.pdbx_seq_one_letter_code
_entity_poly.pdbx_strand_id
1 'polypeptide(L)'
;MPAIQSSIDLDKDLPFVRSIMDMFLNNRMNEAEEACLKENKPTYYSRLYVQTASALMQSMTALMSFEDGDITSAQAAVQQTLNLAEKNRLTLTWSSRISNFPFDAAIANARRMSIEQLHSELIYAESLLQKAIMGFVSSGDWMSFLREAIPD
;
A
#
# COMPACT_ATOMS: atom_id res chain seq x y z
N MET A 1 7.79 -29.14 9.75
CA MET A 1 7.31 -27.75 9.89
C MET A 1 7.42 -27.11 8.52
N PRO A 2 6.32 -26.67 7.87
CA PRO A 2 6.45 -25.95 6.61
C PRO A 2 7.21 -24.65 6.88
N ALA A 3 8.14 -24.28 6.00
CA ALA A 3 8.85 -23.02 6.07
C ALA A 3 7.81 -21.88 6.06
N ILE A 4 7.96 -20.91 6.97
CA ILE A 4 7.19 -19.66 6.90
C ILE A 4 7.61 -18.99 5.60
N GLN A 5 6.77 -19.10 4.57
CA GLN A 5 7.05 -18.53 3.28
C GLN A 5 6.87 -17.00 3.41
N SER A 6 7.91 -16.25 3.05
CA SER A 6 7.90 -14.77 3.08
C SER A 6 6.70 -14.27 2.27
N SER A 7 6.00 -13.26 2.77
CA SER A 7 4.85 -12.66 2.06
C SER A 7 5.27 -11.78 0.87
N ILE A 8 6.58 -11.74 0.59
CA ILE A 8 7.22 -10.93 -0.43
C ILE A 8 8.08 -11.84 -1.29
N ASP A 9 7.79 -11.89 -2.59
CA ASP A 9 8.65 -12.52 -3.60
C ASP A 9 8.94 -11.45 -4.66
N LEU A 10 9.95 -10.62 -4.41
CA LEU A 10 10.23 -9.42 -5.22
C LEU A 10 10.46 -9.74 -6.71
N ASP A 11 11.09 -10.88 -6.99
CA ASP A 11 11.42 -11.30 -8.35
C ASP A 11 10.17 -11.62 -9.18
N LYS A 12 9.08 -12.05 -8.53
CA LYS A 12 7.79 -12.31 -9.18
C LYS A 12 6.83 -11.14 -9.07
N ASP A 13 6.79 -10.52 -7.90
CA ASP A 13 5.78 -9.53 -7.57
C ASP A 13 6.02 -8.20 -8.28
N LEU A 14 7.28 -7.74 -8.36
CA LEU A 14 7.59 -6.45 -9.01
C LEU A 14 7.28 -6.45 -10.51
N PRO A 15 7.70 -7.46 -11.32
CA PRO A 15 7.33 -7.50 -12.73
C PRO A 15 5.81 -7.62 -12.92
N PHE A 16 5.13 -8.40 -12.08
CA PHE A 16 3.68 -8.55 -12.14
C PHE A 16 2.97 -7.22 -11.86
N VAL A 17 3.25 -6.58 -10.71
CA VAL A 17 2.64 -5.30 -10.35
C VAL A 17 2.94 -4.23 -11.38
N ARG A 18 4.14 -4.20 -11.94
CA ARG A 18 4.48 -3.26 -13.02
C ARG A 18 3.59 -3.45 -14.25
N SER A 19 3.35 -4.69 -14.66
CA SER A 19 2.46 -5.02 -15.77
C SER A 19 1.01 -4.62 -15.49
N ILE A 20 0.54 -4.87 -14.26
CA ILE A 20 -0.81 -4.48 -13.81
C ILE A 20 -0.98 -2.97 -13.80
N MET A 21 -0.01 -2.24 -13.26
CA MET A 21 -0.04 -0.77 -13.22
C MET A 21 -0.01 -0.17 -14.62
N ASP A 22 0.77 -0.75 -15.54
CA ASP A 22 0.77 -0.35 -16.95
C ASP A 22 -0.63 -0.57 -17.57
N MET A 23 -1.26 -1.72 -17.34
CA MET A 23 -2.64 -1.95 -17.81
C MET A 23 -3.62 -0.93 -17.21
N PHE A 24 -3.56 -0.70 -15.90
CA PHE A 24 -4.44 0.23 -15.21
C PHE A 24 -4.32 1.65 -15.76
N LEU A 25 -3.08 2.14 -15.94
CA LEU A 25 -2.79 3.48 -16.46
C LEU A 25 -3.10 3.63 -17.95
N ASN A 26 -3.16 2.53 -18.71
CA ASN A 26 -3.59 2.51 -20.11
C ASN A 26 -5.09 2.24 -20.27
N ASN A 27 -5.92 2.73 -19.35
CA ASN A 27 -7.39 2.63 -19.35
C ASN A 27 -7.95 1.19 -19.34
N ARG A 28 -7.15 0.18 -18.96
CA ARG A 28 -7.61 -1.21 -18.79
C ARG A 28 -7.79 -1.55 -17.31
N MET A 29 -8.49 -0.67 -16.59
CA MET A 29 -8.64 -0.73 -15.13
C MET A 29 -9.33 -2.02 -14.67
N ASN A 30 -10.47 -2.36 -15.26
CA ASN A 30 -11.22 -3.58 -14.91
C ASN A 30 -10.39 -4.85 -15.11
N GLU A 31 -9.58 -4.90 -16.18
CA GLU A 31 -8.72 -6.05 -16.48
C GLU A 31 -7.54 -6.14 -15.50
N ALA A 32 -6.98 -4.99 -15.12
CA ALA A 32 -5.94 -4.89 -14.11
C ALA A 32 -6.44 -5.36 -12.74
N GLU A 33 -7.62 -4.91 -12.33
CA GLU A 33 -8.26 -5.34 -11.07
C GLU A 33 -8.58 -6.85 -11.08
N GLU A 34 -9.16 -7.37 -12.18
CA GLU A 34 -9.46 -8.79 -12.31
C GLU A 34 -8.18 -9.65 -12.26
N ALA A 35 -7.09 -9.20 -12.89
CA ALA A 35 -5.81 -9.89 -12.85
C ALA A 35 -5.20 -9.87 -11.44
N CYS A 36 -5.31 -8.77 -10.70
CA CYS A 36 -4.95 -8.70 -9.29
C CYS A 36 -5.77 -9.70 -8.47
N LEU A 37 -7.11 -9.74 -8.62
CA LEU A 37 -7.99 -10.67 -7.91
C LEU A 37 -7.66 -12.15 -8.22
N LYS A 38 -7.30 -12.46 -9.47
CA LYS A 38 -6.90 -13.82 -9.89
C LYS A 38 -5.62 -14.29 -9.20
N GLU A 39 -4.65 -13.40 -9.01
CA GLU A 39 -3.41 -13.70 -8.27
C GLU A 39 -3.61 -13.66 -6.74
N ASN A 40 -4.55 -12.85 -6.24
CA ASN A 40 -4.92 -12.76 -4.81
C ASN A 40 -5.90 -13.87 -4.35
N LYS A 41 -6.10 -14.94 -5.15
CA LYS A 41 -6.82 -16.13 -4.70
C LYS A 41 -6.30 -16.57 -3.34
N PRO A 42 -7.14 -17.16 -2.46
CA PRO A 42 -6.78 -17.55 -1.10
C PRO A 42 -5.78 -18.72 -1.10
N THR A 43 -4.56 -18.42 -1.52
CA THR A 43 -3.36 -19.16 -1.18
C THR A 43 -3.07 -18.82 0.27
N TYR A 44 -2.34 -19.70 0.95
CA TYR A 44 -2.03 -19.63 2.38
C TYR A 44 -1.28 -18.33 2.82
N TYR A 45 -0.94 -17.45 1.88
CA TYR A 45 -0.23 -16.19 2.06
C TYR A 45 -0.75 -15.14 1.06
N SER A 46 -1.00 -13.92 1.55
CA SER A 46 -1.26 -12.74 0.71
C SER A 46 0.07 -12.12 0.32
N ARG A 47 0.24 -11.81 -0.97
CA ARG A 47 1.47 -11.20 -1.51
C ARG A 47 1.43 -9.70 -1.29
N LEU A 48 2.40 -9.15 -0.56
CA LEU A 48 2.37 -7.75 -0.12
C LEU A 48 2.25 -6.77 -1.29
N TYR A 49 3.00 -6.99 -2.36
CA TYR A 49 3.00 -6.13 -3.53
C TYR A 49 1.71 -6.20 -4.34
N VAL A 50 1.14 -7.39 -4.52
CA VAL A 50 -0.14 -7.57 -5.21
C VAL A 50 -1.27 -6.90 -4.43
N GLN A 51 -1.26 -7.05 -3.10
CA GLN A 51 -2.21 -6.39 -2.21
C GLN A 51 -2.08 -4.87 -2.27
N THR A 52 -0.84 -4.36 -2.30
CA THR A 52 -0.56 -2.91 -2.42
C THR A 52 -1.10 -2.35 -3.73
N ALA A 53 -0.85 -3.05 -4.86
CA ALA A 53 -1.38 -2.65 -6.16
C ALA A 53 -2.92 -2.65 -6.17
N SER A 54 -3.56 -3.68 -5.60
CA SER A 54 -5.02 -3.73 -5.47
C SER A 54 -5.58 -2.59 -4.62
N ALA A 55 -4.94 -2.28 -3.48
CA ALA A 55 -5.35 -1.17 -2.63
C ALA A 55 -5.19 0.19 -3.31
N LEU A 56 -4.11 0.38 -4.08
CA LEU A 56 -3.89 1.59 -4.87
C LEU A 56 -4.97 1.76 -5.95
N MET A 57 -5.27 0.71 -6.72
CA MET A 57 -6.31 0.76 -7.75
C MET A 57 -7.68 1.06 -7.13
N GLN A 58 -8.07 0.39 -6.05
CA GLN A 58 -9.33 0.67 -5.34
C GLN A 58 -9.38 2.11 -4.79
N SER A 59 -8.26 2.63 -4.29
CA SER A 59 -8.18 4.02 -3.82
C SER A 59 -8.39 5.01 -4.97
N MET A 60 -7.86 4.71 -6.16
CA MET A 60 -8.12 5.52 -7.35
C MET A 60 -9.57 5.42 -7.81
N THR A 61 -10.16 4.22 -7.80
CA THR A 61 -11.58 4.02 -8.10
C THR A 61 -12.46 4.84 -7.16
N ALA A 62 -12.21 4.81 -5.85
CA ALA A 62 -12.90 5.62 -4.86
C ALA A 62 -12.73 7.14 -5.10
N LEU A 63 -11.54 7.58 -5.52
CA LEU A 63 -11.25 8.96 -5.90
C LEU A 63 -11.90 9.39 -7.21
N MET A 64 -12.38 8.46 -8.04
CA MET A 64 -13.06 8.78 -9.29
C MET A 64 -14.58 8.74 -9.13
N SER A 65 -15.10 7.76 -8.37
CA SER A 65 -16.54 7.54 -8.21
C SER A 65 -17.16 8.39 -7.10
N PHE A 66 -16.42 8.67 -6.03
CA PHE A 66 -16.94 9.25 -4.78
C PHE A 66 -18.11 8.47 -4.17
N GLU A 67 -18.21 7.18 -4.46
CA GLU A 67 -19.21 6.32 -3.85
C GLU A 67 -18.73 5.86 -2.46
N ASP A 68 -19.59 5.98 -1.45
CA ASP A 68 -19.27 5.56 -0.08
C ASP A 68 -18.84 4.09 0.01
N GLY A 69 -19.41 3.25 -0.87
CA GLY A 69 -19.05 1.84 -1.01
C GLY A 69 -17.59 1.66 -1.46
N ASP A 70 -17.18 2.39 -2.49
CA ASP A 70 -15.82 2.35 -3.02
C ASP A 70 -14.80 2.91 -2.02
N ILE A 71 -15.14 4.02 -1.36
CA ILE A 71 -14.30 4.63 -0.31
C ILE A 71 -14.09 3.62 0.83
N THR A 72 -15.16 2.99 1.30
CA THR A 72 -15.08 1.98 2.37
C THR A 72 -14.26 0.76 1.96
N SER A 73 -14.46 0.27 0.72
CA SER A 73 -13.68 -0.83 0.17
C SER A 73 -12.19 -0.49 0.09
N ALA A 74 -11.85 0.69 -0.41
CA ALA A 74 -10.48 1.16 -0.51
C ALA A 74 -9.83 1.30 0.88
N GLN A 75 -10.53 1.88 1.86
CA GLN A 75 -10.04 1.96 3.24
C GLN A 75 -9.75 0.58 3.84
N ALA A 76 -10.63 -0.40 3.60
CA ALA A 76 -10.43 -1.77 4.05
C ALA A 76 -9.22 -2.42 3.37
N ALA A 77 -9.06 -2.25 2.05
CA ALA A 77 -7.92 -2.76 1.30
C ALA A 77 -6.59 -2.17 1.79
N VAL A 78 -6.54 -0.84 2.00
CA VAL A 78 -5.36 -0.13 2.54
C VAL A 78 -5.03 -0.62 3.96
N GLN A 79 -6.04 -0.83 4.81
CA GLN A 79 -5.82 -1.35 6.16
C GLN A 79 -5.29 -2.79 6.15
N GLN A 80 -5.74 -3.63 5.21
CA GLN A 80 -5.18 -4.97 5.01
C GLN A 80 -3.73 -4.91 4.58
N THR A 81 -3.37 -4.01 3.64
CA THR A 81 -1.98 -3.79 3.20
C THR A 81 -1.09 -3.36 4.36
N LEU A 82 -1.54 -2.40 5.19
CA LEU A 82 -0.82 -1.98 6.39
C LEU A 82 -0.54 -3.14 7.35
N ASN A 83 -1.56 -3.95 7.63
CA ASN A 83 -1.43 -5.11 8.51
C ASN A 83 -0.46 -6.16 7.96
N LEU A 84 -0.40 -6.32 6.64
CA LEU A 84 0.52 -7.23 5.98
C LEU A 84 1.95 -6.68 5.98
N ALA A 85 2.14 -5.41 5.67
CA ALA A 85 3.44 -4.74 5.74
C ALA A 85 4.02 -4.81 7.15
N GLU A 86 3.22 -4.53 8.18
CA GLU A 86 3.64 -4.53 9.58
C GLU A 86 4.18 -5.90 10.04
N LYS A 87 3.65 -7.02 9.52
CA LYS A 87 4.14 -8.37 9.83
C LYS A 87 5.55 -8.65 9.29
N ASN A 88 5.95 -7.95 8.22
CA ASN A 88 7.23 -8.17 7.53
C ASN A 88 8.27 -7.09 7.87
N ARG A 89 7.83 -6.01 8.53
CA ARG A 89 8.73 -5.03 9.11
C ARG A 89 9.51 -5.68 10.25
N LEU A 90 10.78 -5.32 10.37
CA LEU A 90 11.43 -5.49 11.66
C LEU A 90 10.69 -4.58 12.61
N THR A 91 10.12 -5.15 13.68
CA THR A 91 9.84 -4.40 14.90
C THR A 91 11.21 -3.99 15.46
N LEU A 92 11.88 -3.05 14.78
CA LEU A 92 12.88 -2.22 15.41
C LEU A 92 12.21 -1.81 16.71
N THR A 93 12.82 -2.14 17.84
CA THR A 93 12.31 -1.79 19.16
C THR A 93 12.34 -0.26 19.30
N TRP A 94 11.45 0.42 18.57
CA TRP A 94 11.20 1.86 18.57
C TRP A 94 10.65 2.30 19.93
N SER A 95 10.18 1.35 20.75
CA SER A 95 9.65 1.58 22.09
C SER A 95 10.69 2.02 23.13
N SER A 96 11.98 2.15 22.81
CA SER A 96 12.98 2.55 23.82
C SER A 96 13.67 3.91 23.64
N ARG A 97 13.60 4.62 22.51
CA ARG A 97 14.42 5.84 22.32
C ARG A 97 13.85 6.93 21.39
N ILE A 98 12.63 7.40 21.65
CA ILE A 98 12.03 8.53 20.93
C ILE A 98 12.27 9.86 21.67
N SER A 99 13.49 10.15 22.10
CA SER A 99 13.82 11.51 22.58
C SER A 99 14.82 12.23 21.70
N ASN A 100 15.79 11.54 21.09
CA ASN A 100 16.80 12.16 20.21
C ASN A 100 17.18 11.21 19.07
N PHE A 101 16.43 11.21 17.97
CA PHE A 101 16.73 10.37 16.80
C PHE A 101 17.47 11.19 15.72
N PRO A 102 18.81 11.15 15.63
CA PRO A 102 19.53 11.77 14.52
C PRO A 102 19.24 11.01 13.23
N PHE A 103 19.07 11.73 12.12
CA PHE A 103 18.83 11.18 10.78
C PHE A 103 19.86 10.09 10.40
N ASP A 104 21.09 10.21 10.89
CA ASP A 104 22.17 9.21 10.73
C ASP A 104 21.84 7.83 11.32
N ALA A 105 21.11 7.76 12.45
CA ALA A 105 20.72 6.50 13.07
C ALA A 105 19.64 5.78 12.25
N ALA A 106 18.74 6.53 11.59
CA ALA A 106 17.76 5.97 10.67
C ALA A 106 18.45 5.31 9.46
N ILE A 107 19.41 6.02 8.85
CA ILE A 107 20.18 5.53 7.70
C ILE A 107 21.02 4.31 8.09
N ALA A 108 21.68 4.34 9.25
CA ALA A 108 22.48 3.22 9.74
C ALA A 108 21.65 1.96 10.00
N ASN A 109 20.40 2.12 10.45
CA ASN A 109 19.48 0.99 10.65
C ASN A 109 18.90 0.48 9.34
N ALA A 110 18.56 1.36 8.39
CA ALA A 110 18.13 0.97 7.05
C ALA A 110 19.22 0.16 6.32
N ARG A 111 20.50 0.52 6.48
CA ARG A 111 21.64 -0.26 5.92
C ARG A 111 21.76 -1.69 6.47
N ARG A 112 21.10 -2.01 7.59
CA ARG A 112 21.11 -3.35 8.21
C ARG A 112 19.88 -4.18 7.86
N MET A 113 18.88 -3.59 7.20
CA MET A 113 17.66 -4.29 6.79
C MET A 113 17.92 -5.15 5.55
N SER A 114 17.21 -6.28 5.45
CA SER A 114 17.12 -7.00 4.18
C SER A 114 16.34 -6.17 3.16
N ILE A 115 16.51 -6.49 1.88
CA ILE A 115 15.76 -5.82 0.80
C ILE A 115 14.26 -5.97 1.03
N GLU A 116 13.77 -7.17 1.36
CA GLU A 116 12.34 -7.42 1.68
C GLU A 116 11.83 -6.53 2.83
N GLN A 117 12.63 -6.31 3.87
CA GLN A 117 12.27 -5.44 4.99
C GLN A 117 12.22 -3.98 4.58
N LEU A 118 13.16 -3.50 3.78
CA LEU A 118 13.13 -2.14 3.23
C LEU A 118 11.88 -1.89 2.38
N HIS A 119 11.50 -2.87 1.55
CA HIS A 119 10.28 -2.79 0.76
C HIS A 119 9.02 -2.84 1.64
N SER A 120 9.05 -3.58 2.75
CA SER A 120 7.95 -3.59 3.74
C SER A 120 7.77 -2.23 4.42
N GLU A 121 8.88 -1.60 4.82
CA GLU A 121 8.87 -0.23 5.37
C GLU A 121 8.34 0.79 4.36
N LEU A 122 8.78 0.70 3.11
CA LEU A 122 8.33 1.56 2.01
C LEU A 122 6.82 1.42 1.77
N ILE A 123 6.33 0.19 1.63
CA ILE A 123 4.91 -0.10 1.39
C ILE A 123 4.07 0.34 2.58
N TYR A 124 4.57 0.18 3.80
CA TYR A 124 3.88 0.69 4.99
C TYR A 124 3.73 2.21 4.93
N ALA A 125 4.79 2.95 4.59
CA ALA A 125 4.73 4.40 4.46
C ALA A 125 3.78 4.84 3.33
N GLU A 126 3.81 4.16 2.18
CA GLU A 126 2.89 4.40 1.07
C GLU A 126 1.43 4.14 1.48
N SER A 127 1.16 3.04 2.17
CA SER A 127 -0.18 2.68 2.63
C SER A 127 -0.69 3.64 3.70
N LEU A 128 0.19 4.19 4.55
CA LEU A 128 -0.17 5.26 5.49
C LEU A 128 -0.60 6.52 4.76
N LEU A 129 0.12 6.91 3.70
CA LEU A 129 -0.25 8.03 2.85
C LEU A 129 -1.61 7.80 2.20
N GLN A 130 -1.83 6.63 1.59
CA GLN A 130 -3.13 6.26 1.02
C GLN A 130 -4.25 6.31 2.05
N LYS A 131 -4.01 5.80 3.26
CA LYS A 131 -4.99 5.83 4.36
C LYS A 131 -5.36 7.27 4.75
N ALA A 132 -4.38 8.17 4.81
CA ALA A 132 -4.62 9.58 5.11
C ALA A 132 -5.48 10.23 4.00
N ILE A 133 -5.17 9.96 2.73
CA ILE A 133 -5.95 10.45 1.59
C ILE A 133 -7.38 9.92 1.65
N MET A 134 -7.59 8.62 1.87
CA MET A 134 -8.94 8.05 1.98
C MET A 134 -9.71 8.58 3.19
N GLY A 135 -9.04 8.85 4.32
CA GLY A 135 -9.65 9.50 5.47
C GLY A 135 -10.11 10.92 5.15
N PHE A 136 -9.31 11.67 4.38
CA PHE A 136 -9.68 13.00 3.92
C PHE A 136 -10.85 12.96 2.93
N VAL A 137 -10.85 12.05 1.95
CA VAL A 137 -11.96 11.88 1.00
C VAL A 137 -13.26 11.52 1.74
N SER A 138 -13.18 10.59 2.70
CA SER A 138 -14.31 10.17 3.53
C SER A 138 -14.88 11.29 4.41
N SER A 139 -14.13 12.37 4.67
CA SER A 139 -14.62 13.50 5.46
C SER A 139 -15.58 14.42 4.68
N GLY A 140 -15.66 14.26 3.36
CA GLY A 140 -16.49 15.10 2.48
C GLY A 140 -15.89 16.48 2.16
N ASP A 141 -14.84 16.90 2.87
CA ASP A 141 -14.21 18.22 2.71
C ASP A 141 -13.28 18.31 1.48
N TRP A 142 -13.00 17.17 0.84
CA TRP A 142 -11.99 17.08 -0.22
C TRP A 142 -12.38 17.86 -1.50
N MET A 143 -13.65 17.87 -1.90
CA MET A 143 -14.10 18.63 -3.09
C MET A 143 -14.07 20.14 -2.84
N SER A 144 -14.37 20.56 -1.62
CA SER A 144 -14.28 21.97 -1.21
C SER A 144 -12.83 22.45 -1.28
N PHE A 145 -11.90 21.63 -0.79
CA PHE A 145 -10.46 21.91 -0.89
C PHE A 145 -9.96 21.94 -2.34
N LEU A 146 -10.36 20.98 -3.19
CA LEU A 146 -9.97 20.99 -4.60
C LEU A 146 -10.47 22.21 -5.36
N ARG A 147 -11.70 22.64 -5.09
CA ARG A 147 -12.27 23.85 -5.70
C ARG A 147 -11.50 25.10 -5.29
N GLU A 148 -10.98 25.14 -4.08
CA GLU A 148 -10.13 26.24 -3.61
C GLU A 148 -8.72 26.20 -4.23
N ALA A 149 -8.22 25.01 -4.60
CA ALA A 149 -6.88 24.82 -5.15
C ALA A 149 -6.75 25.10 -6.67
N ILE A 150 -7.86 25.10 -7.42
CA ILE A 150 -7.88 25.46 -8.85
C ILE A 150 -8.35 26.91 -8.96
N PRO A 151 -7.48 27.88 -9.28
CA PRO A 151 -7.92 29.23 -9.59
C PRO A 151 -8.77 29.22 -10.87
N ASP A 152 -9.83 30.04 -10.90
CA ASP A 152 -10.76 30.23 -12.04
C ASP A 152 -10.06 30.33 -13.42
#